data_AF-A0A7Y4Y826-F1
#
_entry.id   AF-A0A7Y4Y826-F1
#
_cell.length_a   1.000
_cell.length_b   1.000
_cell.length_c   1.000
_cell.angle_alpha   90.00
_cell.angle_beta   90.00
_cell.angle_gamma   90.00
#
_symmetry.space_group_name_H-M   'P 1'
#
loop_
_entity.id
_entity.type
_entity.pdbx_description
1 polymer ?
#
loop_
_entity_poly.entity_id
_entity_poly.type
_entity_poly.pdbx_seq_one_letter_code
_entity_poly.pdbx_strand_id
1 'polypeptide(L)' 'MQLIGKNNSINFLTNYNTNNGDNYLYDILIKNGIVYTVGENYLPNNGKYAPLYFQNNVPVPLTGFTSTQDASAYSIFVK' A
#
# COMPACT_ATOMS: atom_id res chain seq x y z
N MET A 1 3.55 -10.31 -7.45
CA MET A 1 3.91 -9.30 -8.48
C MET A 1 2.73 -8.35 -8.61
N GLN A 2 2.95 -7.05 -8.44
CA GLN A 2 1.89 -6.03 -8.52
C GLN A 2 2.22 -5.02 -9.62
N LEU A 3 1.20 -4.62 -10.37
CA LEU A 3 1.28 -3.68 -11.50
C LEU A 3 0.65 -2.36 -11.08
N ILE A 4 1.26 -1.24 -11.42
CA ILE A 4 0.65 0.09 -11.22
C ILE A 4 0.49 0.83 -12.55
N GLY A 5 -0.64 1.50 -12.72
CA GLY A 5 -0.81 2.48 -13.79
C GLY A 5 -0.12 3.79 -13.42
N LYS A 6 0.77 4.30 -14.27
CA LYS A 6 1.35 5.65 -14.16
C LYS A 6 1.55 6.23 -15.55
N ASN A 7 1.08 7.46 -15.78
CA ASN A 7 1.28 8.19 -17.05
C ASN A 7 0.88 7.38 -18.31
N ASN A 8 -0.30 6.75 -18.29
CA ASN A 8 -0.78 5.84 -19.36
C ASN A 8 0.09 4.60 -19.63
N SER A 9 1.05 4.29 -18.74
CA SER A 9 1.89 3.10 -18.82
C SER A 9 1.68 2.20 -17.61
N ILE A 10 1.65 0.89 -17.86
CA ILE A 10 1.71 -0.12 -16.80
C ILE A 10 3.17 -0.27 -16.39
N ASN A 11 3.48 0.02 -15.13
CA ASN A 11 4.82 -0.13 -14.56
C ASN A 11 4.84 -1.27 -13.54
N PHE A 12 5.96 -2.00 -13.50
CA PHE A 12 6.20 -2.95 -12.43
C PHE A 12 6.52 -2.23 -11.14
N LEU A 13 5.84 -2.64 -10.08
CA LEU A 13 6.08 -2.13 -8.75
C LEU A 13 7.19 -2.95 -8.09
N THR A 14 8.44 -2.51 -8.24
CA THR A 14 9.63 -3.25 -7.79
C THR A 14 10.10 -2.90 -6.37
N ASN A 15 9.62 -1.78 -5.81
CA ASN A 15 10.01 -1.27 -4.49
C ASN A 15 8.87 -1.33 -3.44
N TYR A 16 7.98 -2.31 -3.54
CA TYR A 16 7.04 -2.65 -2.47
C TYR A 16 7.70 -3.62 -1.48
N ASN A 17 8.83 -3.21 -0.91
CA ASN A 17 9.55 -4.03 0.05
C ASN A 17 9.22 -3.53 1.46
N THR A 18 8.04 -3.92 1.96
CA THR A 18 7.81 -3.95 3.40
C THR A 18 8.57 -5.18 3.89
N ASN A 19 9.56 -4.98 4.76
CA ASN A 19 10.38 -6.07 5.25
C ASN A 19 9.47 -7.17 5.85
N ASN A 20 9.46 -8.35 5.22
CA ASN A 20 8.83 -9.60 5.66
C ASN A 20 7.29 -9.62 5.71
N GLY A 21 6.57 -9.54 4.59
CA GLY A 21 5.13 -9.80 4.59
C GLY A 21 4.51 -9.98 3.20
N ASP A 22 3.44 -10.76 3.10
CA ASP A 22 2.58 -10.76 1.93
C ASP A 22 1.83 -9.43 1.88
N ASN A 23 2.04 -8.69 0.79
CA ASN A 23 1.39 -7.40 0.57
C ASN A 23 0.20 -7.58 -0.36
N TYR A 24 -0.95 -7.02 0.02
CA TYR A 24 -2.15 -6.98 -0.79
C TYR A 24 -2.52 -5.52 -1.07
N LEU A 25 -2.77 -5.19 -2.34
CA LEU A 25 -3.25 -3.88 -2.75
C LEU A 25 -4.70 -3.94 -3.15
N TYR A 26 -5.47 -2.97 -2.70
CA TYR A 26 -6.92 -2.94 -2.87
C TYR A 26 -7.39 -1.80 -3.75
N ASP A 27 -6.72 -0.64 -3.73
CA ASP A 27 -7.13 0.51 -4.51
C ASP A 27 -5.94 1.38 -4.96
N ILE A 28 -6.16 2.07 -6.08
CA ILE A 28 -5.19 2.94 -6.74
C ILE A 28 -5.89 4.20 -7.27
N LEU A 29 -5.33 5.36 -6.95
CA LEU A 29 -5.76 6.65 -7.47
C LEU A 29 -4.58 7.36 -8.11
N ILE A 30 -4.78 7.99 -9.28
CA ILE A 30 -3.78 8.84 -9.91
C ILE A 30 -4.31 10.27 -9.93
N LYS A 31 -3.57 11.21 -9.35
CA LYS A 31 -3.93 12.62 -9.34
C LYS A 31 -2.68 13.49 -9.45
N ASN A 32 -2.71 14.47 -10.37
CA ASN A 32 -1.61 15.43 -10.58
C ASN A 32 -0.23 14.76 -10.75
N GLY A 33 -0.17 13.62 -11.45
CA GLY A 33 1.06 12.85 -11.67
C GLY A 33 1.56 12.03 -10.46
N ILE A 34 0.81 12.03 -9.35
CA ILE A 34 1.07 11.22 -8.18
C ILE A 34 0.19 9.97 -8.24
N VAL A 35 0.81 8.80 -8.06
CA VAL A 35 0.11 7.53 -7.89
C VAL A 35 -0.03 7.25 -6.41
N TYR A 36 -1.25 7.11 -5.94
CA TYR A 36 -1.60 6.75 -4.58
C TYR A 36 -2.09 5.31 -4.58
N THR A 37 -1.60 4.49 -3.64
CA THR A 37 -2.01 3.08 -3.52
C THR A 37 -2.23 2.74 -2.06
N VAL A 38 -3.24 1.91 -1.80
CA VAL A 38 -3.60 1.46 -0.46
C VAL A 38 -3.81 -0.05 -0.42
N GLY A 39 -3.61 -0.61 0.76
CA GLY A 39 -3.72 -2.05 0.96
C GLY A 39 -3.43 -2.49 2.38
N GLU A 40 -2.87 -3.68 2.51
CA GLU A 40 -2.41 -4.25 3.76
C GLU A 40 -1.12 -5.07 3.59
N ASN A 41 -0.39 -5.21 4.68
CA ASN A 41 0.78 -6.06 4.79
C ASN A 41 0.55 -7.08 5.90
N TYR A 42 0.72 -8.36 5.57
CA TYR A 42 0.79 -9.41 6.59
C TYR A 42 2.05 -9.24 7.43
N LEU A 43 1.91 -9.28 8.75
CA LEU A 43 2.96 -9.16 9.75
C LEU A 43 3.25 -10.57 10.34
N PRO A 44 4.30 -11.27 9.89
CA PRO A 44 4.55 -12.66 10.29
C PRO A 44 4.92 -12.81 11.77
N ASN A 45 5.40 -11.74 12.40
CA ASN A 45 5.82 -11.74 13.79
C ASN A 45 4.63 -11.85 14.78
N ASN A 46 3.42 -11.50 14.35
CA ASN A 46 2.23 -11.51 15.19
C ASN A 46 0.98 -12.09 14.49
N GLY A 47 1.09 -12.47 13.21
CA GLY A 47 -0.01 -13.01 12.41
C GLY A 47 -1.11 -11.99 12.12
N LYS A 48 -0.79 -10.69 12.10
CA LYS A 48 -1.74 -9.59 11.89
C LYS A 48 -1.55 -8.89 10.57
N TYR A 49 -2.55 -8.10 10.18
CA TYR A 49 -2.46 -7.20 9.04
C TYR A 49 -2.27 -5.74 9.48
N ALA A 50 -1.37 -5.03 8.80
CA ALA A 50 -1.19 -3.59 8.96
C ALA A 50 -1.53 -2.84 7.68
N PRO A 51 -2.18 -1.68 7.75
CA PRO A 51 -2.60 -0.94 6.58
C PRO A 51 -1.40 -0.34 5.87
N LEU A 52 -1.49 -0.29 4.55
CA LEU A 52 -0.48 0.26 3.68
C LEU A 52 -1.00 1.50 2.97
N TYR A 53 -0.10 2.46 2.79
CA TYR A 53 -0.31 3.62 1.95
C TYR A 53 1.00 4.03 1.31
N PHE A 54 0.98 4.27 -0.01
CA PHE A 54 2.15 4.69 -0.76
C PHE A 54 1.81 5.85 -1.69
N GLN A 55 2.78 6.73 -1.88
CA GLN A 55 2.77 7.81 -2.87
C GLN A 55 3.95 7.62 -3.82
N ASN A 56 3.69 7.45 -5.11
CA ASN A 56 4.73 7.20 -6.12
C ASN A 56 5.72 6.09 -5.71
N ASN A 57 5.21 5.00 -5.15
CA ASN A 57 5.98 3.85 -4.66
C ASN A 57 6.80 4.12 -3.39
N VAL A 58 6.65 5.29 -2.76
CA VAL A 58 7.25 5.60 -1.47
C VAL A 58 6.25 5.26 -0.37
N PRO A 59 6.58 4.36 0.57
CA PRO A 59 5.71 4.09 1.71
C PRO A 59 5.51 5.36 2.55
N VAL A 60 4.26 5.64 2.89
CA VAL A 60 3.90 6.74 3.79
C VAL A 60 3.45 6.10 5.12
N PRO A 61 4.13 6.37 6.24
CA PRO A 61 3.74 5.83 7.53
C PRO A 61 2.31 6.23 7.89
N LEU A 62 1.50 5.24 8.26
CA LEU A 62 0.20 5.45 8.86
C LEU A 62 0.31 5.26 10.38
N THR A 63 -0.51 5.97 11.15
CA THR A 63 -0.55 5.90 12.61
C THR A 63 -1.99 5.63 13.09
N GLY A 64 -2.16 5.36 14.39
CA GLY A 64 -3.49 5.11 14.98
C GLY A 64 -3.89 3.64 15.04
N PHE A 65 -2.96 2.72 14.77
CA PHE A 65 -3.17 1.28 14.93
C PHE A 65 -2.03 0.62 15.71
N THR A 66 -2.35 -0.50 16.37
CA THR A 66 -1.39 -1.31 17.11
C THR A 66 -1.02 -2.57 16.32
N SER A 67 0.08 -3.21 16.69
CA SER A 67 0.49 -4.51 16.13
C SER A 67 -0.37 -5.69 16.63
N THR A 68 -1.39 -5.44 17.45
CA THR A 68 -2.25 -6.49 18.02
C THR A 68 -3.59 -6.61 17.32
N GLN A 69 -3.89 -5.71 16.37
CA GLN A 69 -5.14 -5.68 15.63
C GLN A 69 -4.90 -5.90 14.13
N ASP A 70 -5.92 -6.39 13.46
CA ASP A 70 -5.97 -6.44 12.01
C ASP A 70 -6.48 -5.10 11.49
N ALA A 71 -5.72 -4.48 10.60
CA ALA A 71 -6.06 -3.20 10.00
C ALA A 71 -5.65 -3.17 8.51
N SER A 72 -6.55 -2.63 7.69
CA SER A 72 -6.45 -2.65 6.23
C SER A 72 -6.96 -1.33 5.66
N ALA A 73 -6.40 -0.90 4.53
CA ALA A 73 -6.89 0.25 3.79
C ALA A 73 -7.46 -0.19 2.43
N TYR A 74 -8.79 -0.23 2.32
CA TYR A 74 -9.48 -0.81 1.15
C TYR A 74 -9.76 0.16 0.01
N SER A 75 -9.83 1.46 0.29
CA SER A 75 -10.20 2.48 -0.69
C SER A 75 -9.46 3.77 -0.43
N ILE A 76 -9.18 4.54 -1.48
CA ILE A 76 -8.50 5.83 -1.36
C ILE A 76 -9.28 6.97 -2.03
N PHE A 77 -9.30 8.11 -1.34
CA PHE A 77 -9.79 9.38 -1.86
C PHE A 77 -8.80 10.49 -1.53
N VAL A 78 -8.54 11.37 -2.50
CA VAL A 78 -7.66 12.54 -2.32
C VAL A 78 -8.41 13.80 -2.77
N LYS A 79 -8.61 14.73 -1.82
CA LYS A 79 -9.25 16.03 -2.05
C LYS A 79 -8.51 16.87 -3.08
#